data_AF-A0A2N2XLG0-F1
#
_entry.id   AF-A0A2N2XLG0-F1
#
_cell.length_a   1.000
_cell.length_b   1.000
_cell.length_c   1.000
_cell.angle_alpha   90.00
_cell.angle_beta   90.00
_cell.angle_gamma   90.00
#
_symmetry.space_group_name_H-M   'P 1'
#
loop_
_entity.id
_entity.type
_entity.pdbx_description
1 polymer ?
#
loop_
_entity_poly.entity_id
_entity_poly.type
_entity_poly.pdbx_seq_one_letter_code
_entity_poly.pdbx_strand_id
1 'polypeptide(L)'
;MERIGVFPGSFDPITIGHYSVIKRALPLFDKIIVAIGINVDKTGFYHVDQRLVWIRKIFASEPKVAADTYTGLTVNYCDRIGAKFIIRGLRTSADFEFERGIGQINKKLGTEIETIFLLTAPEHSFISSSVVRDIIRNGGDPSQFLPPGLTF
;
A
#
# COMPACT_ATOMS: atom_id res chain seq x y z
N MET A 1 7.88 -18.61 -13.33
CA MET A 1 6.65 -18.23 -12.61
C MET A 1 6.69 -16.72 -12.43
N GLU A 2 5.60 -16.02 -12.69
CA GLU A 2 5.53 -14.55 -12.59
C GLU A 2 5.69 -14.11 -11.11
N ARG A 3 6.56 -13.14 -10.83
CA ARG A 3 6.76 -12.59 -9.49
C ARG A 3 5.71 -11.51 -9.24
N ILE A 4 4.60 -11.90 -8.64
CA ILE A 4 3.51 -11.00 -8.25
C ILE A 4 3.70 -10.56 -6.79
N GLY A 5 3.88 -9.26 -6.59
CA GLY A 5 3.91 -8.63 -5.27
C GLY A 5 2.61 -7.90 -4.95
N VAL A 6 2.04 -8.13 -3.77
CA VAL A 6 0.89 -7.39 -3.26
C VAL A 6 1.37 -6.34 -2.28
N PHE A 7 1.04 -5.07 -2.51
CA PHE A 7 1.23 -4.00 -1.54
C PHE A 7 -0.12 -3.69 -0.88
N PRO A 8 -0.46 -4.36 0.24
CA PRO A 8 -1.73 -4.14 0.90
C PRO A 8 -1.70 -2.85 1.75
N GLY A 9 -2.83 -2.18 1.88
CA GLY A 9 -2.94 -0.99 2.73
C GLY A 9 -4.34 -0.40 2.70
N SER A 10 -4.60 0.61 3.54
CA SER A 10 -5.84 1.38 3.43
C SER A 10 -5.77 2.44 2.33
N PHE A 11 -4.58 3.01 2.08
CA PHE A 11 -4.33 4.05 1.07
C PHE A 11 -5.35 5.19 1.14
N ASP A 12 -5.57 5.72 2.35
CA ASP A 12 -6.65 6.66 2.67
C ASP A 12 -6.15 8.04 3.16
N PRO A 13 -5.58 8.89 2.29
CA PRO A 13 -5.30 8.65 0.87
C PRO A 13 -3.94 7.97 0.66
N ILE A 14 -3.66 7.56 -0.58
CA ILE A 14 -2.30 7.24 -1.01
C ILE A 14 -1.41 8.49 -0.89
N THR A 15 -0.17 8.30 -0.46
CA THR A 15 0.79 9.39 -0.18
C THR A 15 2.07 9.21 -0.99
N ILE A 16 2.93 10.23 -1.03
CA ILE A 16 4.23 10.16 -1.70
C ILE A 16 5.13 9.04 -1.12
N GLY A 17 5.00 8.74 0.18
CA GLY A 17 5.69 7.62 0.81
C GLY A 17 5.27 6.26 0.23
N HIS A 18 3.96 6.03 0.04
CA HIS A 18 3.46 4.82 -0.61
C HIS A 18 3.95 4.74 -2.07
N TYR A 19 3.87 5.85 -2.80
CA TYR A 19 4.34 5.94 -4.19
C TYR A 19 5.83 5.58 -4.31
N SER A 20 6.66 6.12 -3.42
CA SER A 20 8.10 5.81 -3.37
C SER A 20 8.38 4.31 -3.16
N VAL A 21 7.65 3.67 -2.23
CA VAL A 21 7.77 2.21 -1.99
C VAL A 21 7.40 1.42 -3.24
N ILE A 22 6.29 1.76 -3.90
CA ILE A 22 5.84 1.07 -5.13
C ILE A 22 6.88 1.22 -6.23
N LYS A 23 7.37 2.44 -6.48
CA LYS A 23 8.39 2.71 -7.51
C LYS A 23 9.68 1.92 -7.26
N ARG A 24 10.10 1.79 -6.00
CA ARG A 24 11.30 1.03 -5.62
C ARG A 24 11.10 -0.48 -5.66
N ALA A 25 9.86 -0.95 -5.57
CA ALA A 25 9.53 -2.36 -5.73
C ALA A 25 9.45 -2.81 -7.20
N LEU A 26 9.18 -1.91 -8.16
CA LEU A 26 9.07 -2.22 -9.59
C LEU A 26 10.19 -3.11 -10.19
N PRO A 27 11.50 -2.91 -9.89
CA PRO A 27 12.54 -3.78 -10.43
C PRO A 27 12.56 -5.19 -9.83
N LEU A 28 11.87 -5.42 -8.71
CA LEU A 28 11.87 -6.70 -7.98
C LEU A 28 10.76 -7.65 -8.46
N PHE A 29 9.70 -7.10 -9.06
CA PHE A 29 8.49 -7.82 -9.41
C PHE A 29 8.14 -7.66 -10.89
N ASP A 30 7.48 -8.67 -11.42
CA ASP A 30 6.94 -8.64 -12.78
C ASP A 30 5.59 -7.90 -12.76
N LYS A 31 4.84 -8.02 -11.65
CA LYS A 31 3.58 -7.32 -11.39
C LYS A 31 3.45 -6.92 -9.93
N ILE A 32 2.93 -5.71 -9.67
CA ILE A 32 2.60 -5.19 -8.35
C ILE A 32 1.11 -4.89 -8.27
N ILE A 33 0.42 -5.46 -7.29
CA ILE A 33 -0.97 -5.13 -6.99
C ILE A 33 -1.03 -4.27 -5.73
N VAL A 34 -1.43 -3.01 -5.89
CA VAL A 34 -1.73 -2.12 -4.77
C VAL A 34 -3.15 -2.46 -4.31
N ALA A 35 -3.25 -3.18 -3.19
CA ALA A 35 -4.49 -3.83 -2.77
C ALA A 35 -5.12 -3.12 -1.55
N ILE A 36 -6.30 -2.53 -1.74
CA ILE A 36 -7.04 -1.90 -0.64
C ILE A 36 -7.83 -2.96 0.13
N GLY A 37 -7.47 -3.18 1.39
CA GLY A 37 -8.24 -4.03 2.30
C GLY A 37 -9.51 -3.30 2.77
N ILE A 38 -10.68 -3.87 2.50
CA ILE A 38 -11.98 -3.35 2.93
C ILE A 38 -12.28 -3.89 4.33
N ASN A 39 -12.35 -2.97 5.29
CA ASN A 39 -12.87 -3.27 6.63
C ASN A 39 -14.31 -2.76 6.71
N VAL A 40 -15.27 -3.66 6.86
CA VAL A 40 -16.71 -3.34 6.90
C VAL A 40 -17.09 -2.47 8.11
N ASP A 41 -16.30 -2.52 9.20
CA ASP A 41 -16.58 -1.79 10.43
C ASP A 41 -15.94 -0.39 10.47
N LYS A 42 -15.14 -0.03 9.46
CA LYS A 42 -14.44 1.26 9.40
C LYS A 42 -14.82 2.03 8.15
N THR A 43 -15.55 3.12 8.33
CA THR A 43 -15.69 4.17 7.32
C THR A 43 -14.36 4.93 7.21
N GLY A 44 -13.63 4.68 6.13
CA GLY A 44 -12.45 5.48 5.76
C GLY A 44 -12.82 6.94 5.50
N PHE A 45 -11.82 7.82 5.47
CA PHE A 45 -12.01 9.23 5.14
C PHE A 45 -12.44 9.41 3.68
N TYR A 46 -11.90 8.58 2.78
CA TYR A 46 -12.34 8.48 1.41
C TYR A 46 -12.97 7.10 1.10
N HIS A 47 -14.00 7.12 0.25
CA HIS A 47 -14.62 5.90 -0.24
C HIS A 47 -13.60 5.00 -0.95
N VAL A 48 -13.79 3.68 -0.90
CA VAL A 48 -12.86 2.72 -1.51
C VAL A 48 -12.73 2.94 -3.02
N ASP A 49 -13.82 3.26 -3.70
CA ASP A 49 -13.83 3.53 -5.14
C ASP A 49 -12.97 4.74 -5.50
N GLN A 50 -13.04 5.80 -4.68
CA GLN A 50 -12.23 7.00 -4.89
C GLN A 50 -10.73 6.68 -4.75
N ARG A 51 -10.38 5.89 -3.72
CA ARG A 51 -9.00 5.45 -3.49
C ARG A 51 -8.49 4.59 -4.65
N LEU A 52 -9.30 3.67 -5.17
CA LEU A 52 -8.98 2.89 -6.37
C LEU A 52 -8.73 3.78 -7.59
N VAL A 53 -9.62 4.75 -7.84
CA VAL A 53 -9.50 5.68 -8.98
C VAL A 53 -8.17 6.44 -8.90
N TRP A 54 -7.80 6.95 -7.73
CA TRP A 54 -6.52 7.65 -7.55
C TRP A 54 -5.33 6.76 -7.84
N ILE A 55 -5.28 5.55 -7.28
CA ILE A 55 -4.17 4.63 -7.51
C ILE A 55 -4.04 4.29 -9.00
N ARG A 56 -5.16 4.01 -9.68
CA ARG A 56 -5.17 3.76 -11.13
C ARG A 56 -4.66 4.95 -11.93
N LYS A 57 -5.06 6.18 -11.57
CA LYS A 57 -4.59 7.40 -12.23
C LYS A 57 -3.09 7.64 -12.03
N ILE A 58 -2.61 7.49 -10.80
CA ILE A 58 -1.18 7.70 -10.45
C ILE A 58 -0.27 6.75 -11.23
N PHE A 59 -0.72 5.51 -11.45
CA PHE A 59 0.07 4.48 -12.12
C PHE A 59 -0.41 4.17 -13.55
N ALA A 60 -1.19 5.04 -14.18
CA ALA A 60 -1.78 4.78 -15.49
C ALA A 60 -0.74 4.49 -16.59
N SER A 61 0.47 5.06 -16.47
CA SER A 61 1.58 4.85 -17.39
C SER A 61 2.52 3.71 -17.00
N GLU A 62 2.23 2.97 -15.92
CA GLU A 62 3.06 1.89 -15.39
C GLU A 62 2.33 0.54 -15.51
N PRO A 63 2.56 -0.23 -16.59
CA PRO A 63 1.78 -1.43 -16.87
C PRO A 63 2.00 -2.57 -15.85
N LYS A 64 3.08 -2.50 -15.07
CA LYS A 64 3.35 -3.48 -14.00
C LYS A 64 2.50 -3.26 -12.76
N VAL A 65 1.86 -2.09 -12.61
CA VAL A 65 1.10 -1.74 -11.40
C VAL A 65 -0.39 -1.80 -11.69
N ALA A 66 -1.11 -2.55 -10.86
CA ALA A 66 -2.57 -2.56 -10.86
C ALA A 66 -3.12 -2.22 -9.47
N ALA A 67 -4.36 -1.76 -9.42
CA ALA A 67 -5.08 -1.48 -8.18
C ALA A 67 -6.28 -2.41 -8.05
N ASP A 68 -6.42 -3.03 -6.88
CA ASP A 68 -7.53 -3.92 -6.57
C ASP A 68 -7.98 -3.77 -5.12
N THR A 69 -9.08 -4.43 -4.76
CA THR A 69 -9.61 -4.49 -3.40
C THR A 69 -9.84 -5.92 -2.96
N TYR A 70 -9.87 -6.13 -1.65
CA TYR A 70 -10.26 -7.41 -1.08
C TYR A 70 -10.90 -7.26 0.28
N THR A 71 -11.65 -8.28 0.66
CA THR A 71 -12.21 -8.48 2.01
C THR A 71 -11.59 -9.73 2.62
N GLY A 72 -11.50 -9.79 3.95
CA GLY A 72 -10.93 -10.94 4.66
C GLY A 72 -9.40 -10.92 4.71
N LEU A 73 -8.79 -12.10 4.79
CA LEU A 73 -7.34 -12.23 5.00
C LEU A 73 -6.54 -11.89 3.74
N THR A 74 -5.48 -11.10 3.91
CA THR A 74 -4.54 -10.74 2.83
C THR A 74 -3.93 -11.97 2.17
N VAL A 75 -3.62 -13.00 2.94
CA VAL A 75 -3.03 -14.24 2.43
C VAL A 75 -3.97 -15.00 1.50
N ASN A 76 -5.27 -15.05 1.82
CA ASN A 76 -6.27 -15.68 0.95
C ASN A 76 -6.43 -14.90 -0.36
N TYR A 77 -6.36 -13.56 -0.28
CA TYR A 77 -6.34 -12.72 -1.48
C TYR A 77 -5.10 -13.00 -2.34
N CYS A 78 -3.92 -13.11 -1.73
CA CYS A 78 -2.68 -13.44 -2.43
C CYS A 78 -2.79 -14.81 -3.12
N ASP A 79 -3.28 -15.83 -2.42
CA ASP A 79 -3.48 -17.18 -2.98
C ASP A 79 -4.42 -17.15 -4.19
N ARG A 80 -5.54 -16.42 -4.09
CA ARG A 80 -6.53 -16.27 -5.18
C ARG A 80 -5.93 -15.73 -6.47
N ILE A 81 -4.96 -14.81 -6.37
CA ILE A 81 -4.32 -14.19 -7.53
C ILE A 81 -2.96 -14.79 -7.87
N GLY A 82 -2.55 -15.86 -7.18
CA GLY A 82 -1.25 -16.51 -7.36
C GLY A 82 -0.05 -15.67 -6.88
N ALA A 83 -0.25 -14.68 -6.02
CA ALA A 83 0.83 -13.87 -5.46
C ALA A 83 1.56 -14.60 -4.34
N LYS A 84 2.89 -14.49 -4.34
CA LYS A 84 3.78 -15.13 -3.37
C LYS A 84 4.51 -14.13 -2.48
N PHE A 85 4.33 -12.83 -2.71
CA PHE A 85 5.02 -11.79 -1.99
C PHE A 85 4.06 -10.71 -1.49
N ILE A 86 4.19 -10.34 -0.22
CA ILE A 86 3.58 -9.16 0.36
C ILE A 86 4.66 -8.10 0.54
N ILE A 87 4.45 -6.91 -0.01
CA ILE A 87 5.35 -5.77 0.13
C ILE A 87 4.87 -4.93 1.31
N ARG A 88 5.78 -4.47 2.18
CA ARG A 88 5.48 -3.51 3.26
C ARG A 88 6.53 -2.41 3.31
N GLY A 89 6.07 -1.17 3.46
CA GLY A 89 6.93 -0.02 3.71
C GLY A 89 7.17 0.15 5.21
N LEU A 90 8.42 0.35 5.62
CA LEU A 90 8.78 0.63 7.02
C LEU A 90 9.32 2.05 7.13
N ARG A 91 8.83 2.85 8.07
CA ARG A 91 9.34 4.21 8.30
C ARG A 91 10.17 4.30 9.57
N THR A 92 9.83 3.48 10.56
CA THR A 92 10.45 3.50 11.89
C THR A 92 10.69 2.08 12.40
N SER A 93 11.46 1.95 13.48
CA SER A 93 11.60 0.68 14.21
C SER A 93 10.28 0.17 14.80
N ALA A 94 9.36 1.07 15.18
CA ALA A 94 8.04 0.70 15.66
C ALA A 94 7.19 0.06 14.55
N ASP A 95 7.27 0.60 13.31
CA ASP A 95 6.63 -0.05 12.15
C ASP A 95 7.21 -1.46 11.96
N PHE A 96 8.53 -1.64 12.08
CA PHE A 96 9.15 -2.96 11.92
C PHE A 96 8.62 -3.98 12.92
N GLU A 97 8.57 -3.66 14.21
CA GLU A 97 8.10 -4.63 15.22
C GLU A 97 6.64 -5.04 14.99
N PHE A 98 5.78 -4.08 14.66
CA PHE A 98 4.39 -4.37 14.33
C PHE A 98 4.28 -5.25 13.08
N GLU A 99 4.94 -4.85 12.00
CA GLU A 99 4.85 -5.51 10.69
C GLU A 99 5.55 -6.88 10.67
N ARG A 100 6.62 -7.06 11.44
CA ARG A 100 7.31 -8.35 11.62
C ARG A 100 6.35 -9.39 12.18
N GLY A 101 5.56 -9.03 13.19
CA GLY A 101 4.54 -9.92 13.77
C GLY A 101 3.48 -10.32 12.73
N ILE A 102 2.95 -9.35 11.98
CA ILE A 102 1.98 -9.62 10.90
C ILE A 102 2.58 -10.51 9.82
N GLY A 103 3.83 -10.27 9.41
CA GLY A 103 4.53 -11.08 8.42
C GLY A 103 4.69 -12.55 8.88
N GLN A 104 5.02 -12.78 10.14
CA GLN A 104 5.12 -14.13 10.71
C GLN A 104 3.77 -14.86 10.75
N ILE A 105 2.69 -14.14 11.10
CA ILE A 105 1.33 -14.70 11.09
C ILE A 105 0.91 -15.03 9.66
N ASN A 106 1.15 -14.12 8.70
CA ASN A 106 0.84 -14.36 7.29
C ASN A 106 1.60 -15.58 6.75
N LYS A 107 2.87 -15.75 7.11
CA LYS A 107 3.67 -16.93 6.72
C LYS A 107 3.13 -18.24 7.32
N LYS A 108 2.53 -18.18 8.51
CA LYS A 108 1.91 -19.36 9.15
C LYS A 108 0.55 -19.71 8.52
N LEU A 109 -0.19 -18.71 8.06
CA LEU A 109 -1.53 -18.87 7.48
C LEU A 109 -1.52 -19.16 5.97
N GLY A 110 -0.61 -18.53 5.24
CA GLY A 110 -0.50 -18.63 3.77
C GLY A 110 0.41 -19.76 3.33
N THR A 111 0.11 -20.35 2.17
CA THR A 111 0.96 -21.40 1.58
C THR A 111 1.98 -20.73 0.66
N GLU A 112 3.22 -20.61 1.12
CA GLU A 112 4.35 -20.03 0.37
C GLU A 112 4.30 -18.49 0.20
N ILE A 113 3.80 -17.74 1.19
CA ILE A 113 3.83 -16.27 1.16
C ILE A 113 5.03 -15.74 1.94
N GLU A 114 5.84 -14.91 1.28
CA GLU A 114 6.91 -14.13 1.91
C GLU A 114 6.54 -12.66 2.05
N THR A 115 6.93 -12.05 3.17
CA THR A 115 6.78 -10.60 3.38
C THR A 115 8.11 -9.91 3.16
N ILE A 116 8.14 -8.95 2.23
CA ILE A 116 9.31 -8.14 1.88
C ILE A 116 9.13 -6.74 2.43
N PHE A 117 10.09 -6.33 3.27
CA PHE A 117 10.14 -5.00 3.83
C PHE A 117 11.04 -4.07 3.00
N LEU A 118 10.51 -2.92 2.64
CA LEU A 118 11.28 -1.83 2.04
C LEU A 118 11.30 -0.66 3.02
N LEU A 119 12.50 -0.24 3.42
CA LEU A 119 12.66 0.99 4.18
C LEU A 119 12.18 2.16 3.33
N THR A 120 11.32 3.00 3.87
CA THR A 120 10.84 4.22 3.21
C THR A 120 12.01 5.17 2.99
N ALA A 121 12.00 5.93 1.90
CA ALA A 121 13.02 6.95 1.67
C ALA A 121 13.03 7.95 2.85
N PRO A 122 14.21 8.36 3.38
CA PRO A 122 14.30 9.22 4.57
C PRO A 122 13.42 10.47 4.49
N GLU A 123 13.38 11.13 3.34
CA GLU A 123 12.58 12.31 3.03
C GLU A 123 11.06 12.10 3.06
N HIS A 124 10.59 10.85 3.16
CA HIS A 124 9.16 10.51 3.24
C HIS A 124 8.80 9.75 4.53
N SER A 125 9.78 9.49 5.41
CA SER A 125 9.62 8.67 6.62
C SER A 125 8.58 9.24 7.60
N PHE A 126 8.44 10.56 7.68
CA PHE A 126 7.49 11.24 8.56
C PHE A 126 6.06 11.28 7.98
N ILE A 127 5.85 10.84 6.74
CA ILE A 127 4.56 10.98 6.05
C ILE A 127 3.66 9.79 6.39
N SER A 128 2.43 10.08 6.79
CA SER A 128 1.38 9.10 6.99
C SER A 128 0.06 9.61 6.45
N SER A 129 -0.82 8.71 6.00
CA SER A 129 -2.16 9.11 5.57
C SER A 129 -2.93 9.80 6.71
N SER A 130 -2.69 9.42 7.97
CA SER A 130 -3.30 10.10 9.13
C SER A 130 -2.89 11.58 9.22
N VAL A 131 -1.59 11.87 9.11
CA VAL A 131 -1.09 13.25 9.11
C VAL A 131 -1.65 14.04 7.92
N VAL A 132 -1.69 13.42 6.72
CA VAL A 132 -2.26 14.06 5.53
C VAL A 132 -3.74 14.40 5.73
N ARG A 133 -4.53 13.48 6.31
CA ARG A 133 -5.94 13.74 6.62
C ARG A 133 -6.11 14.86 7.64
N ASP A 134 -5.24 14.96 8.63
CA ASP A 134 -5.32 16.02 9.64
C ASP A 134 -5.00 17.39 9.04
N ILE A 135 -4.05 17.48 8.10
CA ILE A 135 -3.80 18.71 7.33
C ILE A 135 -5.05 19.14 6.57
N ILE A 136 -5.67 18.21 5.83
CA ILE A 136 -6.89 18.47 5.04
C ILE A 136 -8.05 18.94 5.92
N ARG A 137 -8.29 18.25 7.05
CA ARG A 137 -9.38 18.58 7.99
C ARG A 137 -9.25 19.99 8.55
N ASN A 138 -8.03 20.50 8.68
CA ASN A 138 -7.74 21.82 9.24
C ASN A 138 -7.48 22.86 8.15
N GLY A 139 -7.81 22.58 6.88
CA GLY A 139 -7.70 23.54 5.77
C GLY A 139 -6.27 23.84 5.30
N GLY A 140 -5.30 23.01 5.67
CA GLY A 140 -3.92 23.12 5.16
C GLY A 140 -3.76 22.50 3.76
N ASP A 141 -2.68 22.87 3.06
CA ASP A 141 -2.34 22.29 1.75
C ASP A 141 -1.53 20.98 1.89
N PRO A 142 -2.07 19.83 1.47
CA PRO A 142 -1.37 18.55 1.54
C PRO A 142 -0.48 18.26 0.32
N SER A 143 -0.44 19.13 -0.70
CA SER A 143 0.14 18.88 -2.03
C SER A 143 1.53 18.23 -2.00
N GLN A 144 2.42 18.73 -1.14
CA GLN A 144 3.79 18.24 -0.97
C GLN A 144 3.90 16.80 -0.42
N PHE A 145 2.82 16.23 0.11
CA PHE A 145 2.80 14.88 0.69
C PHE A 145 2.08 13.85 -0.20
N LEU A 146 1.61 14.28 -1.38
CA LEU A 146 0.86 13.45 -2.31
C LEU A 146 1.72 13.03 -3.51
N PRO A 147 1.38 11.89 -4.17
CA PRO A 147 2.00 11.53 -5.43
C PRO A 147 1.75 12.59 -6.52
N PRO A 148 2.66 12.73 -7.51
CA PRO A 148 2.47 13.66 -8.61
C PRO A 148 1.13 13.45 -9.33
N GLY A 149 0.42 14.54 -9.61
CA GLY A 149 -0.86 14.52 -10.32
C GLY A 149 -2.07 14.08 -9.48
N LEU A 150 -1.91 13.81 -8.19
CA LEU A 150 -3.03 13.55 -7.29
C LEU A 150 -3.64 14.87 -6.79
N THR A 151 -4.94 15.04 -7.02
CA THR A 151 -5.78 16.12 -6.51
C THR A 151 -7.05 15.54 -5.87
N PHE A 152 -7.53 16.18 -4.81
CA PHE A 152 -8.74 15.79 -4.06
C PHE A 152 -10.01 16.33 -4.69
#